data_AF-A0A834SUY3-F1
#
_entry.id   AF-A0A834SUY3-F1
#
_cell.length_a   1.000
_cell.length_b   1.000
_cell.length_c   1.000
_cell.angle_alpha   90.00
_cell.angle_beta   90.00
_cell.angle_gamma   90.00
#
_symmetry.space_group_name_H-M   'P 1'
#
loop_
_entity.id
_entity.type
_entity.pdbx_description
1 polymer ?
#
loop_
_entity_poly.entity_id
_entity_poly.type
_entity_poly.pdbx_seq_one_letter_code
_entity_poly.pdbx_strand_id
1 'polypeptide(L)'
;MVQIRCNNPSLCTKAGTRVLVTDLNNNNHTDFVLSTRAFAAMAHKGMLQQILKLRIVDIQYKRVACEYKKQNLAVRVEESSKKPDYLAIKFLYQGGQTEIVGVDVAQVASPNWNYLSRKNGAIWETDRVPAGALQLRMVITSGFDGKWIWAPNVLPADWKPGHVYDTGLQITDIAKEGCSPCDDATWS
;
A
#
# COMPACT_ATOMS: atom_id res chain seq x y z
N MET A 1 2.12 4.19 -4.07
CA MET A 1 3.54 4.36 -4.39
C MET A 1 3.81 5.84 -4.55
N VAL A 2 5.05 6.29 -4.34
CA VAL A 2 5.44 7.70 -4.54
C VAL A 2 6.59 7.73 -5.54
N GLN A 3 6.52 8.62 -6.52
CA GLN A 3 7.65 8.95 -7.38
C GLN A 3 8.34 10.18 -6.80
N ILE A 4 9.64 10.10 -6.57
CA ILE A 4 10.46 11.13 -5.92
C ILE A 4 11.64 11.47 -6.83
N ARG A 5 11.89 12.75 -7.07
CA ARG A 5 13.09 13.23 -7.77
C ARG A 5 13.75 14.33 -6.95
N CYS A 6 15.07 14.46 -7.06
CA CYS A 6 15.76 15.60 -6.45
C CYS A 6 15.82 16.80 -7.41
N ASN A 7 15.88 18.00 -6.85
CA ASN A 7 15.74 19.25 -7.63
C ASN A 7 17.01 19.67 -8.37
N ASN A 8 18.18 19.07 -8.06
CA ASN A 8 19.44 19.43 -8.69
C ASN A 8 19.62 18.68 -10.03
N PRO A 9 19.46 19.33 -11.20
CA PRO A 9 19.50 18.65 -12.50
C PRO A 9 20.90 18.17 -12.90
N SER A 10 21.96 18.75 -12.33
CA SER A 10 23.34 18.32 -12.57
C SER A 10 23.67 16.99 -11.89
N LEU A 11 22.91 16.65 -10.84
CA LEU A 11 23.11 15.46 -10.02
C LEU A 11 22.05 14.39 -10.29
N CYS A 12 20.80 14.81 -10.47
CA CYS A 12 19.64 13.94 -10.49
C CYS A 12 18.97 13.84 -11.85
N THR A 13 18.42 12.65 -12.10
CA THR A 13 17.59 12.39 -13.25
C THR A 13 16.24 13.09 -13.12
N LYS A 14 15.65 13.47 -14.26
CA LYS A 14 14.29 14.05 -14.30
C LYS A 14 13.23 13.04 -13.87
N ALA A 15 13.43 11.76 -14.18
CA ALA A 15 12.54 10.66 -13.82
C ALA A 15 12.51 10.37 -12.32
N GLY A 16 13.64 10.55 -11.62
CA GLY A 16 13.76 10.21 -10.21
C GLY A 16 13.63 8.71 -9.94
N THR A 17 13.01 8.36 -8.82
CA THR A 17 12.86 6.98 -8.33
C THR A 17 11.43 6.74 -7.83
N ARG A 18 10.96 5.49 -7.92
CA ARG A 18 9.66 5.07 -7.36
C ARG A 18 9.89 4.31 -6.07
N VAL A 19 9.16 4.68 -5.02
CA VAL A 19 9.29 4.09 -3.68
C VAL A 19 7.94 3.61 -3.13
N LEU A 20 7.99 2.50 -2.42
CA LEU A 20 6.88 2.03 -1.59
C LEU A 20 7.06 2.61 -0.18
N VAL A 21 6.01 3.21 0.35
CA VAL A 21 6.00 3.70 1.74
C VAL A 21 5.69 2.52 2.65
N THR A 22 6.61 2.19 3.54
CA THR A 22 6.52 1.00 4.41
C THR A 22 6.52 1.33 5.89
N ASP A 23 6.92 2.55 6.26
CA ASP A 23 7.13 2.94 7.65
C ASP A 23 6.82 4.43 7.85
N LEU A 24 6.69 4.84 9.12
CA LEU A 24 6.46 6.21 9.54
C LEU A 24 7.68 6.72 10.31
N ASN A 25 8.23 7.85 9.86
CA ASN A 25 9.21 8.61 10.60
C ASN A 25 8.51 9.75 11.35
N ASN A 26 8.62 9.77 12.68
CA ASN A 26 7.96 10.80 13.51
C ASN A 26 8.71 12.14 13.54
N ASN A 27 9.86 12.24 12.87
CA ASN A 27 10.61 13.48 12.75
C ASN A 27 10.04 14.34 11.61
N ASN A 28 9.80 15.63 11.89
CA ASN A 28 9.24 16.61 10.98
C ASN A 28 10.27 17.44 10.19
N HIS A 29 11.58 17.16 10.34
CA HIS A 29 12.63 17.87 9.61
C HIS A 29 12.75 17.49 8.12
N THR A 30 12.20 16.34 7.72
CA THR A 30 12.28 15.83 6.35
C THR A 30 10.98 15.13 5.96
N ASP A 31 10.51 15.36 4.74
CA ASP A 31 9.29 14.72 4.23
C ASP A 31 9.44 13.19 4.08
N PHE A 32 10.62 12.72 3.63
CA PHE A 32 10.88 11.31 3.38
C PHE A 32 12.26 10.88 3.88
N VAL A 33 12.30 9.72 4.55
CA VAL A 33 13.54 8.97 4.81
C VAL A 33 13.60 7.80 3.84
N LEU A 34 14.54 7.85 2.91
CA LEU A 34 14.67 6.84 1.86
C LEU A 34 15.73 5.81 2.23
N SER A 35 15.53 4.57 1.78
CA SER A 35 16.62 3.59 1.76
C SER A 35 17.79 4.13 0.94
N THR A 36 19.03 3.77 1.30
CA THR A 36 20.24 4.17 0.55
C THR A 36 20.11 3.86 -0.94
N ARG A 37 19.50 2.72 -1.29
CA ARG A 37 19.24 2.33 -2.67
C ARG A 37 18.28 3.28 -3.38
N ALA A 38 17.16 3.63 -2.73
CA ALA A 38 16.19 4.55 -3.32
C ALA A 38 16.78 5.96 -3.46
N PHE A 39 17.48 6.44 -2.44
CA PHE A 39 18.12 7.76 -2.46
C PHE A 39 19.14 7.87 -3.60
N ALA A 40 20.00 6.87 -3.73
CA ALA A 40 21.01 6.82 -4.79
C ALA A 40 20.40 6.67 -6.20
N ALA A 41 19.25 6.00 -6.33
CA ALA A 41 18.58 5.80 -7.61
C ALA A 41 18.03 7.10 -8.24
N MET A 42 17.97 8.21 -7.50
CA MET A 42 17.62 9.51 -8.06
C MET A 42 18.75 10.12 -8.90
N ALA A 43 20.00 9.72 -8.66
CA ALA A 43 21.18 10.31 -9.30
C ALA A 43 21.44 9.81 -10.72
N HIS A 44 22.15 10.62 -11.51
CA HIS A 44 22.72 10.21 -12.79
C HIS A 44 23.72 9.07 -12.62
N LYS A 45 23.92 8.29 -13.69
CA LYS A 45 24.96 7.26 -13.74
C LYS A 45 26.33 7.88 -13.44
N GLY A 46 27.03 7.34 -12.45
CA GLY A 46 28.33 7.85 -11.99
C GLY A 46 28.26 8.86 -10.83
N MET A 47 27.08 9.41 -10.52
CA MET A 47 26.92 10.42 -9.46
C MET A 47 26.44 9.85 -8.11
N LEU A 48 26.37 8.52 -8.00
CA LEU A 48 25.89 7.81 -6.81
C LEU A 48 26.63 8.23 -5.52
N GLN A 49 27.96 8.32 -5.57
CA GLN A 49 28.75 8.73 -4.39
C GLN A 49 28.53 10.20 -4.03
N GLN A 50 28.25 11.05 -5.02
CA GLN A 50 28.06 12.49 -4.80
C GLN A 50 26.72 12.75 -4.13
N ILE A 51 25.63 12.12 -4.60
CA ILE A 51 24.32 12.28 -3.96
C ILE A 51 24.35 11.74 -2.52
N LEU A 52 24.96 10.57 -2.29
CA LEU A 52 25.02 9.96 -0.96
C LEU A 52 25.78 10.81 0.06
N LYS A 53 26.78 11.58 -0.39
CA LYS A 53 27.51 12.53 0.48
C LYS A 53 26.64 13.69 0.95
N LEU A 54 25.64 14.11 0.18
CA LEU A 54 24.75 15.22 0.56
C LEU A 54 23.85 14.88 1.76
N ARG A 55 23.47 13.60 1.90
CA ARG A 55 22.56 13.05 2.93
C ARG A 55 21.12 13.59 2.89
N ILE A 56 20.94 14.89 2.66
CA ILE A 56 19.67 15.59 2.53
C ILE A 56 19.70 16.37 1.22
N VAL A 57 18.60 16.31 0.47
CA VAL A 57 18.42 17.04 -0.80
C VAL A 57 16.99 17.51 -0.91
N ASP A 58 16.79 18.66 -1.55
CA ASP A 58 15.45 19.12 -1.91
C ASP A 58 14.86 18.21 -2.98
N ILE A 59 13.59 17.84 -2.78
CA ILE A 59 12.88 16.91 -3.65
C ILE A 59 11.59 17.51 -4.18
N GLN A 60 11.10 16.90 -5.25
CA GLN A 60 9.72 16.93 -5.67
C GLN A 60 9.19 15.51 -5.65
N TYR A 61 7.95 15.33 -5.23
CA TYR A 61 7.32 14.02 -5.20
C TYR A 61 5.87 14.08 -5.63
N LYS A 62 5.37 12.95 -6.14
CA LYS A 62 3.95 12.77 -6.43
C LYS A 62 3.50 11.34 -6.18
N ARG A 63 2.24 11.15 -5.80
CA ARG A 63 1.63 9.83 -5.69
C ARG A 63 1.52 9.24 -7.10
N VAL A 64 1.90 7.98 -7.25
CA VAL A 64 1.78 7.23 -8.51
C VAL A 64 1.17 5.87 -8.25
N ALA A 65 0.58 5.29 -9.30
CA ALA A 65 -0.10 4.00 -9.21
C ALA A 65 0.89 2.89 -8.87
N CYS A 66 0.48 2.01 -7.95
CA CYS A 66 1.16 0.74 -7.73
C CYS A 66 0.73 -0.25 -8.82
N GLU A 67 1.68 -0.75 -9.59
CA GLU A 67 1.44 -1.80 -10.59
C GLU A 67 2.10 -3.10 -10.13
N TYR A 68 1.29 -4.08 -9.73
CA TYR A 68 1.75 -5.42 -9.35
C TYR A 68 1.41 -6.41 -10.48
N LYS A 69 2.33 -6.55 -11.44
CA LYS A 69 2.15 -7.46 -12.58
C LYS A 69 2.11 -8.90 -12.09
N LYS A 70 1.09 -9.66 -12.53
CA LYS A 70 0.88 -11.08 -12.17
C LYS A 70 0.66 -11.36 -10.68
N GLN A 71 0.28 -10.34 -9.91
CA GLN A 71 -0.05 -10.48 -8.50
C GLN A 71 -1.42 -9.85 -8.25
N ASN A 72 -2.32 -10.61 -7.67
CA ASN A 72 -3.57 -10.06 -7.16
C ASN A 72 -3.33 -9.45 -5.78
N LEU A 73 -4.30 -8.67 -5.32
CA LEU A 73 -4.43 -8.34 -3.92
C LEU A 73 -4.41 -9.65 -3.12
N ALA A 74 -3.54 -9.73 -2.13
CA ALA A 74 -3.42 -10.89 -1.26
C ALA A 74 -3.60 -10.49 0.19
N VAL A 75 -4.01 -11.45 1.02
CA VAL A 75 -4.22 -11.28 2.45
C VAL A 75 -3.24 -12.18 3.19
N ARG A 76 -2.34 -11.57 3.96
CA ARG A 76 -1.50 -12.27 4.92
C ARG A 76 -2.23 -12.34 6.25
N VAL A 77 -2.31 -13.53 6.84
CA VAL A 77 -2.70 -13.67 8.25
C VAL A 77 -1.46 -13.40 9.10
N GLU A 78 -1.54 -12.42 9.99
CA GLU A 78 -0.41 -12.04 10.83
C GLU A 78 -0.17 -13.07 11.93
N GLU A 79 1.09 -13.20 12.37
CA GLU A 79 1.54 -14.19 13.38
C GLU A 79 0.82 -14.01 14.73
N SER A 80 0.35 -12.79 15.01
CA SER A 80 -0.42 -12.50 16.23
C SER A 80 -1.83 -13.08 16.22
N SER A 81 -2.33 -13.57 15.07
CA SER A 81 -3.65 -14.15 14.97
C SER A 81 -3.76 -15.43 15.81
N LYS A 82 -4.88 -15.60 16.49
CA LYS A 82 -5.14 -16.75 17.36
C LYS A 82 -6.54 -17.27 17.09
N LYS A 83 -6.64 -18.33 16.29
CA LYS A 83 -7.92 -18.98 16.02
C LYS A 83 -8.47 -19.67 17.28
N PRO A 84 -9.78 -19.59 17.57
CA PRO A 84 -10.82 -18.86 16.85
C PRO A 84 -11.04 -17.42 17.35
N ASP A 85 -10.28 -16.96 18.34
CA ASP A 85 -10.64 -15.78 19.14
C ASP A 85 -10.19 -14.45 18.52
N TYR A 86 -9.20 -14.47 17.62
CA TYR A 86 -8.59 -13.24 17.12
C TYR A 86 -7.99 -13.42 15.72
N LEU A 87 -8.32 -12.51 14.83
CA LEU A 87 -7.82 -12.46 13.46
C LEU A 87 -7.15 -11.11 13.23
N ALA A 88 -5.90 -11.13 12.80
CA ALA A 88 -5.16 -9.97 12.33
C ALA A 88 -4.66 -10.25 10.90
N ILE A 89 -4.95 -9.35 9.98
CA ILE A 89 -4.57 -9.50 8.57
C ILE A 89 -3.90 -8.25 8.02
N LYS A 90 -3.07 -8.45 7.00
CA LYS A 90 -2.45 -7.39 6.21
C LYS A 90 -2.72 -7.62 4.73
N PHE A 91 -3.06 -6.56 4.02
CA PHE A 91 -3.18 -6.60 2.56
C PHE A 91 -1.81 -6.42 1.91
N LEU A 92 -1.52 -7.28 0.94
CA LEU A 92 -0.33 -7.24 0.10
C LEU A 92 -0.73 -6.92 -1.33
N TYR A 93 0.19 -6.30 -2.07
CA TYR A 93 0.02 -6.03 -3.50
C TYR A 93 -1.21 -5.16 -3.83
N GLN A 94 -1.57 -4.25 -2.93
CA GLN A 94 -2.64 -3.29 -3.18
C GLN A 94 -2.26 -2.35 -4.34
N GLY A 95 -2.93 -2.53 -5.48
CA GLY A 95 -2.66 -1.82 -6.72
C GLY A 95 -3.36 -0.45 -6.84
N GLY A 96 -3.03 0.25 -7.93
CA GLY A 96 -3.58 1.55 -8.25
C GLY A 96 -3.04 2.68 -7.35
N GLN A 97 -3.71 3.83 -7.40
CA GLN A 97 -3.50 4.94 -6.48
C GLN A 97 -4.56 4.92 -5.39
N THR A 98 -4.70 3.78 -4.73
CA THR A 98 -5.83 3.53 -3.82
C THR A 98 -5.41 3.49 -2.37
N GLU A 99 -6.39 3.60 -1.48
CA GLU A 99 -6.27 3.31 -0.04
C GLU A 99 -7.44 2.43 0.40
N ILE A 100 -7.17 1.37 1.18
CA ILE A 100 -8.21 0.61 1.87
C ILE A 100 -8.54 1.37 3.17
N VAL A 101 -9.79 1.83 3.29
CA VAL A 101 -10.27 2.65 4.40
C VAL A 101 -11.28 1.93 5.30
N GLY A 102 -11.80 0.78 4.87
CA GLY A 102 -12.69 -0.04 5.66
C GLY A 102 -12.64 -1.49 5.19
N VAL A 103 -12.81 -2.42 6.13
CA VAL A 103 -12.73 -3.87 5.87
C VAL A 103 -13.74 -4.57 6.75
N ASP A 104 -14.56 -5.43 6.14
CA ASP A 104 -15.45 -6.33 6.86
C ASP A 104 -15.13 -7.79 6.51
N VAL A 105 -15.37 -8.67 7.47
CA VAL A 105 -15.25 -10.13 7.35
C VAL A 105 -16.56 -10.82 7.66
N ALA A 106 -16.87 -11.87 6.92
CA ALA A 106 -17.99 -12.75 7.18
C ALA A 106 -17.60 -14.20 6.90
N GLN A 107 -18.35 -15.13 7.46
CA GLN A 107 -18.33 -16.51 6.96
C GLN A 107 -18.83 -16.53 5.52
N VAL A 108 -18.26 -17.38 4.67
CA VAL A 108 -18.74 -17.60 3.30
C VAL A 108 -20.23 -17.95 3.32
N ALA A 109 -20.99 -17.35 2.41
CA ALA A 109 -22.46 -17.47 2.30
C ALA A 109 -23.27 -16.95 3.51
N SER A 110 -22.63 -16.30 4.48
CA SER A 110 -23.34 -15.61 5.57
C SER A 110 -23.59 -14.14 5.22
N PRO A 111 -24.78 -13.58 5.55
CA PRO A 111 -25.05 -12.15 5.44
C PRO A 111 -24.48 -11.34 6.63
N ASN A 112 -23.96 -12.00 7.67
CA ASN A 112 -23.52 -11.35 8.91
C ASN A 112 -22.07 -10.90 8.79
N TRP A 113 -21.87 -9.60 8.61
CA TRP A 113 -20.57 -8.96 8.48
C TRP A 113 -20.10 -8.37 9.81
N ASN A 114 -18.84 -8.65 10.15
CA ASN A 114 -18.13 -8.00 11.25
C ASN A 114 -17.09 -7.05 10.69
N TYR A 115 -17.03 -5.82 11.23
CA TYR A 115 -15.98 -4.88 10.86
C TYR A 115 -14.63 -5.31 11.42
N LEU A 116 -13.56 -4.95 10.73
CA LEU A 116 -12.19 -4.97 11.25
C LEU A 116 -11.77 -3.55 11.62
N SER A 117 -11.08 -3.41 12.74
CA SER A 117 -10.43 -2.16 13.13
C SER A 117 -9.01 -2.09 12.60
N ARG A 118 -8.53 -0.88 12.31
CA ARG A 118 -7.12 -0.66 12.00
C ARG A 118 -6.34 -0.57 13.31
N LYS A 119 -5.32 -1.41 13.46
CA LYS A 119 -4.40 -1.39 14.60
C LYS A 119 -3.23 -0.44 14.33
N ASN A 120 -2.02 -0.99 14.16
CA ASN A 120 -0.82 -0.27 13.81
C ASN A 120 -0.46 -0.50 12.34
N GLY A 121 -0.04 0.56 11.65
CA GLY A 121 0.33 0.49 10.24
C GLY A 121 -0.83 -0.01 9.37
N ALA A 122 -0.60 -1.09 8.62
CA ALA A 122 -1.55 -1.67 7.67
C ALA A 122 -2.21 -2.98 8.17
N ILE A 123 -2.22 -3.21 9.49
CA ILE A 123 -2.86 -4.39 10.09
C ILE A 123 -4.33 -4.07 10.42
N TRP A 124 -5.21 -4.96 9.97
CA TRP A 124 -6.65 -4.95 10.25
C TRP A 124 -6.99 -6.12 11.18
N GLU A 125 -7.74 -5.88 12.24
CA GLU A 125 -7.99 -6.88 13.27
C GLU A 125 -9.46 -6.98 13.71
N THR A 126 -9.83 -8.14 14.26
CA THR A 126 -11.11 -8.36 14.94
C THR A 126 -10.99 -9.48 15.97
N ASP A 127 -11.69 -9.32 17.08
CA ASP A 127 -11.92 -10.33 18.13
C ASP A 127 -13.23 -11.13 17.91
N ARG A 128 -14.01 -10.75 16.89
CA ARG A 128 -15.27 -11.41 16.51
C ARG A 128 -15.08 -12.20 15.22
N VAL A 129 -14.18 -13.18 15.25
CA VAL A 129 -13.84 -13.98 14.07
C VAL A 129 -15.02 -14.90 13.71
N PRO A 130 -15.57 -14.83 12.48
CA PRO A 130 -16.59 -15.77 12.05
C PRO A 130 -16.05 -17.21 12.01
N ALA A 131 -16.92 -18.18 12.23
CA ALA A 131 -16.56 -19.59 12.08
C ALA A 131 -16.49 -19.98 10.59
N GLY A 132 -15.67 -20.98 10.25
CA GLY A 132 -15.57 -21.52 8.90
C GLY A 132 -14.71 -20.69 7.94
N ALA A 133 -14.87 -20.93 6.63
CA ALA A 133 -14.18 -20.17 5.60
C ALA A 133 -14.69 -18.72 5.56
N LEU A 134 -13.80 -17.78 5.24
CA LEU A 134 -14.07 -16.35 5.35
C LEU A 134 -14.04 -15.65 3.99
N GLN A 135 -14.98 -14.72 3.84
CA GLN A 135 -15.07 -13.73 2.76
C GLN A 135 -14.76 -12.34 3.31
N LEU A 136 -14.25 -11.46 2.45
CA LEU A 136 -13.91 -10.08 2.81
C LEU A 136 -14.60 -9.11 1.86
N ARG A 137 -15.04 -7.97 2.37
CA ARG A 137 -15.34 -6.79 1.55
C ARG A 137 -14.56 -5.62 2.09
N MET A 138 -14.16 -4.72 1.19
CA MET A 138 -13.34 -3.58 1.54
C MET A 138 -13.88 -2.33 0.86
N VAL A 139 -13.76 -1.19 1.54
CA VAL A 139 -13.93 0.12 0.92
C VAL A 139 -12.57 0.60 0.48
N ILE A 140 -12.42 0.88 -0.81
CA ILE A 140 -11.26 1.54 -1.38
C ILE A 140 -11.59 2.98 -1.77
N THR A 141 -10.64 3.89 -1.57
CA THR A 141 -10.72 5.26 -2.07
C THR A 141 -9.61 5.51 -3.08
N SER A 142 -9.89 6.34 -4.08
CA SER A 142 -8.93 6.81 -5.09
C SER A 142 -9.14 8.30 -5.36
N GLY A 143 -8.77 9.13 -4.38
CA GLY A 143 -9.14 10.54 -4.35
C GLY A 143 -10.39 10.74 -3.51
N PHE A 144 -11.46 11.26 -4.11
CA PHE A 144 -12.66 11.70 -3.38
C PHE A 144 -13.73 10.60 -3.19
N ASP A 145 -13.84 9.65 -4.13
CA ASP A 145 -14.91 8.65 -4.13
C ASP A 145 -14.47 7.36 -3.42
N GLY A 146 -15.39 6.76 -2.66
CA GLY A 146 -15.25 5.43 -2.05
C GLY A 146 -16.00 4.36 -2.83
N LYS A 147 -15.40 3.18 -3.00
CA LYS A 147 -15.97 2.05 -3.74
C LYS A 147 -15.81 0.76 -2.95
N TRP A 148 -16.85 -0.06 -2.94
CA TRP A 148 -16.78 -1.41 -2.38
C TRP A 148 -16.14 -2.38 -3.38
N ILE A 149 -15.25 -3.21 -2.86
CA ILE A 149 -14.70 -4.39 -3.52
C ILE A 149 -14.97 -5.62 -2.66
N TRP A 150 -15.25 -6.75 -3.29
CA TRP A 150 -15.69 -7.96 -2.60
C TRP A 150 -14.84 -9.16 -3.04
N ALA A 151 -14.28 -9.85 -2.06
CA ALA A 151 -13.48 -11.06 -2.21
C ALA A 151 -14.25 -12.23 -1.56
N PRO A 152 -14.95 -13.06 -2.35
CA PRO A 152 -15.96 -13.98 -1.83
C PRO A 152 -15.41 -15.22 -1.13
N ASN A 153 -14.14 -15.59 -1.37
CA ASN A 153 -13.50 -16.77 -0.75
C ASN A 153 -12.01 -16.47 -0.57
N VAL A 154 -11.61 -15.94 0.60
CA VAL A 154 -10.23 -15.51 0.83
C VAL A 154 -9.50 -16.43 1.79
N LEU A 155 -10.05 -16.62 3.00
CA LEU A 155 -9.41 -17.44 4.02
C LEU A 155 -10.14 -18.77 4.14
N PRO A 156 -9.45 -19.92 4.03
CA PRO A 156 -10.07 -21.21 4.27
C PRO A 156 -10.43 -21.35 5.75
N ALA A 157 -11.30 -22.31 6.09
CA ALA A 157 -11.72 -22.51 7.47
C ALA A 157 -10.54 -22.76 8.42
N ASP A 158 -9.49 -23.41 7.95
CA ASP A 158 -8.25 -23.73 8.67
C ASP A 158 -7.10 -22.75 8.38
N TRP A 159 -7.42 -21.48 8.11
CA TRP A 159 -6.42 -20.43 7.89
C TRP A 159 -5.33 -20.44 8.97
N LYS A 160 -4.10 -20.11 8.57
CA LYS A 160 -2.91 -20.23 9.43
C LYS A 160 -2.19 -18.89 9.56
N PRO A 161 -1.75 -18.51 10.77
CA PRO A 161 -0.82 -17.41 10.94
C PRO A 161 0.42 -17.55 10.04
N GLY A 162 0.90 -16.44 9.49
CA GLY A 162 2.05 -16.37 8.60
C GLY A 162 1.74 -16.69 7.13
N HIS A 163 0.61 -17.32 6.82
CA HIS A 163 0.23 -17.68 5.45
C HIS A 163 -0.34 -16.49 4.67
N VAL A 164 -0.17 -16.54 3.35
CA VAL A 164 -0.68 -15.57 2.38
C VAL A 164 -1.72 -16.24 1.49
N TYR A 165 -2.86 -15.58 1.32
CA TYR A 165 -4.01 -16.05 0.55
C TYR A 165 -4.34 -15.06 -0.56
N ASP A 166 -4.46 -15.55 -1.79
CA ASP A 166 -4.82 -14.74 -2.97
C ASP A 166 -6.32 -14.43 -2.98
N THR A 167 -6.71 -13.18 -3.24
CA THR A 167 -8.13 -12.79 -3.27
C THR A 167 -8.78 -12.92 -4.65
N GLY A 168 -8.00 -13.11 -5.71
CA GLY A 168 -8.44 -13.03 -7.10
C GLY A 168 -8.67 -11.61 -7.61
N LEU A 169 -8.55 -10.58 -6.77
CA LEU A 169 -8.85 -9.19 -7.13
C LEU A 169 -7.60 -8.45 -7.61
N GLN A 170 -7.74 -7.71 -8.71
CA GLN A 170 -6.81 -6.65 -9.10
C GLN A 170 -7.46 -5.28 -8.90
N ILE A 171 -6.72 -4.38 -8.24
CA ILE A 171 -7.12 -2.97 -8.06
C ILE A 171 -6.22 -2.14 -8.96
N THR A 172 -6.81 -1.34 -9.85
CA THR A 172 -6.08 -0.50 -10.80
C THR A 172 -6.57 0.95 -10.82
N ASP A 173 -7.48 1.30 -9.91
CA ASP A 173 -8.11 2.62 -9.84
C ASP A 173 -7.04 3.72 -9.65
N ILE A 174 -7.16 4.81 -10.42
CA ILE A 174 -6.25 5.96 -10.40
C ILE A 174 -6.94 7.11 -9.68
N ALA A 175 -6.21 7.80 -8.81
CA ALA A 175 -6.78 8.87 -8.00
C ALA A 175 -7.20 10.04 -8.90
N LYS A 176 -8.43 10.52 -8.69
CA LYS A 176 -8.86 11.79 -9.29
C LYS A 176 -8.23 12.93 -8.48
N GLU A 177 -7.52 13.82 -9.15
CA GLU A 177 -6.95 15.00 -8.51
C GLU A 177 -7.88 16.20 -8.66
N GLY A 178 -8.00 17.03 -7.62
CA GLY A 178 -8.86 18.22 -7.59
C GLY A 178 -8.17 19.49 -8.11
N CYS A 179 -7.19 19.35 -9.01
CA CYS A 179 -6.43 20.47 -9.58
C CYS A 179 -6.90 20.84 -10.99
N SER A 180 -6.72 22.09 -11.38
CA SER A 180 -6.92 22.56 -12.75
C SER A 180 -5.98 23.72 -13.05
N PRO A 181 -4.94 23.55 -13.90
CA PRO A 181 -4.51 22.28 -14.52
C PRO A 181 -3.73 21.39 -13.54
N CYS A 182 -3.96 20.08 -13.57
CA CYS A 182 -3.12 19.12 -12.85
C CYS A 182 -1.78 18.92 -13.57
N ASP A 183 -0.71 18.68 -12.80
CA ASP A 183 0.59 18.29 -13.36
C ASP A 183 0.59 16.80 -13.74
N ASP A 184 -0.08 16.51 -14.86
CA ASP A 184 -0.10 15.18 -15.48
C ASP A 184 1.24 14.83 -16.17
N ALA A 185 2.25 15.72 -16.11
CA ALA A 185 3.50 15.51 -16.81
C ALA A 185 4.20 14.25 -16.31
N THR A 186 4.43 13.31 -17.20
CA THR A 186 5.21 12.11 -16.90
C THR A 186 6.66 12.54 -16.69
N TRP A 187 7.18 12.32 -15.49
CA TRP A 187 8.60 12.54 -15.22
C TRP A 187 9.37 11.40 -15.91
N SER A 188 9.93 11.72 -17.09
CA SER A 188 10.73 10.84 -17.95
C SER A 188 12.14 11.37 -18.13
#